data_AF-A0A222FGF8-F1
#
_entry.id   AF-A0A222FGF8-F1
#
_cell.length_a   1.000
_cell.length_b   1.000
_cell.length_c   1.000
_cell.angle_alpha   90.00
_cell.angle_beta   90.00
_cell.angle_gamma   90.00
#
_symmetry.space_group_name_H-M   'P 1'
#
loop_
_entity.id
_entity.type
_entity.pdbx_description
1 polymer ?
#
loop_
_entity_poly.entity_id
_entity_poly.type
_entity_poly.pdbx_seq_one_letter_code
_entity_poly.pdbx_strand_id
1 'polypeptide(L)'
;MNNQLELASTLVNTLQLSQEFESVALYGSVASNHIDELSDIDILVANSKRSPRENVELASQILQQQFDVLLYGWSLALLPDKHLISHFLADTPIFWWIDIACLQDDHYAPVLRHEVDQDDNEHIAKLWIMNAKHYLRSTDSRLKIKLLYAKVFGDSPYPGDVMAFNEVLDSIDFDRLDSRFSDRYLQVMQRLQGL
;
A
#
# COMPACT_ATOMS: atom_id res chain seq x y z
N MET A 1 -5.61 15.73 -10.58
CA MET A 1 -4.14 15.74 -10.65
C MET A 1 -3.51 16.76 -9.70
N ASN A 2 -3.89 18.05 -9.71
CA ASN A 2 -3.34 19.05 -8.77
C ASN A 2 -3.47 18.63 -7.29
N ASN A 3 -4.65 18.13 -6.88
CA ASN A 3 -4.87 17.71 -5.49
C ASN A 3 -3.97 16.54 -5.05
N GLN A 4 -3.54 15.66 -5.96
CA GLN A 4 -2.66 14.53 -5.62
C GLN A 4 -1.23 15.00 -5.36
N LEU A 5 -0.73 15.93 -6.19
CA LEU A 5 0.59 16.55 -5.99
C LEU A 5 0.62 17.42 -4.74
N GLU A 6 -0.48 18.12 -4.45
CA GLU A 6 -0.67 18.87 -3.21
C GLU A 6 -0.67 17.95 -1.99
N LEU A 7 -1.37 16.81 -2.06
CA LEU A 7 -1.34 15.79 -1.01
C LEU A 7 0.08 15.24 -0.82
N ALA A 8 0.76 14.84 -1.90
CA ALA A 8 2.13 14.33 -1.84
C ALA A 8 3.10 15.35 -1.20
N SER A 9 2.97 16.62 -1.57
CA SER A 9 3.76 17.71 -0.98
C SER A 9 3.45 17.89 0.51
N THR A 10 2.17 17.84 0.89
CA THR A 10 1.73 17.94 2.28
C THR A 10 2.27 16.80 3.14
N LEU A 11 2.25 15.56 2.64
CA LEU A 11 2.80 14.39 3.32
C LEU A 11 4.31 14.53 3.57
N VAL A 12 5.07 14.92 2.53
CA VAL A 12 6.51 15.14 2.64
C VAL A 12 6.82 16.26 3.63
N ASN A 13 6.14 17.40 3.52
CA ASN A 13 6.35 18.53 4.42
C ASN A 13 6.04 18.15 5.87
N THR A 14 4.99 17.37 6.11
CA THR A 14 4.64 16.88 7.45
C THR A 14 5.77 16.04 8.05
N LEU A 15 6.31 15.09 7.30
CA LEU A 15 7.42 14.25 7.75
C LEU A 15 8.70 15.08 7.93
N GLN A 16 8.99 16.04 7.06
CA GLN A 16 10.16 16.93 7.21
C GLN A 16 10.08 17.82 8.45
N LEU A 17 8.89 18.39 8.73
CA LEU A 17 8.66 19.27 9.88
C LEU A 17 8.77 18.53 11.22
N SER A 18 8.64 17.20 11.24
CA SER A 18 8.88 16.40 12.45
C SER A 18 10.32 16.47 12.95
N GLN A 19 11.28 16.80 12.06
CA GLN A 19 12.73 16.76 12.33
C GLN A 19 13.26 15.38 12.76
N GLU A 20 12.46 14.32 12.58
CA GLU A 20 12.86 12.94 12.90
C GLU A 20 13.71 12.29 11.81
N PHE A 21 13.72 12.85 10.60
CA PHE A 21 14.39 12.27 9.43
C PHE A 21 15.49 13.18 8.90
N GLU A 22 16.60 12.57 8.47
CA GLU A 22 17.69 13.27 7.78
C GLU A 22 17.32 13.55 6.31
N SER A 23 16.49 12.69 5.73
CA SER A 23 15.92 12.90 4.40
C SER A 23 14.50 12.34 4.28
N VAL A 24 13.68 13.08 3.53
CA VAL A 24 12.34 12.68 3.10
C VAL A 24 12.19 13.12 1.65
N ALA A 25 11.86 12.19 0.75
CA ALA A 25 11.76 12.47 -0.68
C ALA A 25 10.66 11.66 -1.34
N LEU A 26 10.03 12.23 -2.38
CA LEU A 26 9.16 11.46 -3.26
C LEU A 26 10.01 10.57 -4.17
N TYR A 27 9.48 9.40 -4.52
CA TYR A 27 10.02 8.57 -5.60
C TYR A 27 8.89 8.11 -6.54
N GLY A 28 9.19 7.21 -7.49
CA GLY A 28 8.18 6.62 -8.36
C GLY A 28 7.55 7.60 -9.37
N SER A 29 6.27 7.41 -9.65
CA SER A 29 5.55 8.15 -10.71
C SER A 29 5.41 9.64 -10.40
N VAL A 30 5.16 9.98 -9.13
CA VAL A 30 5.05 11.35 -8.64
C VAL A 30 6.38 12.10 -8.83
N ALA A 31 7.50 11.51 -8.39
CA ALA A 31 8.81 12.14 -8.49
C ALA A 31 9.32 12.30 -9.92
N SER A 32 8.92 11.39 -10.82
CA SER A 32 9.32 11.40 -12.23
C SER A 32 8.37 12.19 -13.14
N ASN A 33 7.33 12.83 -12.59
CA ASN A 33 6.30 13.57 -13.35
C ASN A 33 5.57 12.71 -14.41
N HIS A 34 5.45 11.41 -14.16
CA HIS A 34 4.64 10.46 -14.96
C HIS A 34 3.39 10.03 -14.18
N ILE A 35 2.78 10.99 -13.48
CA ILE A 35 1.63 10.76 -12.61
C ILE A 35 0.34 10.70 -13.43
N ASP A 36 -0.53 9.72 -13.12
CA ASP A 36 -1.90 9.65 -13.62
C ASP A 36 -2.90 9.54 -12.44
N GLU A 37 -4.20 9.55 -12.72
CA GLU A 37 -5.23 9.48 -11.68
C GLU A 37 -5.22 8.17 -10.86
N LEU A 38 -4.48 7.15 -11.30
CA LEU A 38 -4.35 5.84 -10.67
C LEU A 38 -2.97 5.65 -10.01
N SER A 39 -2.11 6.66 -10.04
CA SER A 39 -0.80 6.64 -9.37
C SER A 39 -0.98 6.60 -7.86
N ASP A 40 -0.13 5.82 -7.20
CA ASP A 40 0.16 5.89 -5.76
C ASP A 40 1.12 7.04 -5.44
N ILE A 41 1.29 7.31 -4.14
CA ILE A 41 2.25 8.30 -3.62
C ILE A 41 3.36 7.57 -2.89
N ASP A 42 4.55 7.61 -3.48
CA ASP A 42 5.74 6.90 -3.02
C ASP A 42 6.68 7.85 -2.26
N ILE A 43 6.95 7.59 -0.97
CA ILE A 43 7.80 8.41 -0.10
C ILE A 43 8.96 7.57 0.46
N LEU A 44 10.19 8.05 0.26
CA LEU A 44 11.38 7.54 0.94
C LEU A 44 11.69 8.36 2.18
N VAL A 45 11.94 7.68 3.29
CA VAL A 45 12.43 8.28 4.53
C VAL A 45 13.77 7.66 4.91
N ALA A 46 14.68 8.45 5.50
CA ALA A 46 15.89 7.91 6.07
C ALA A 46 16.38 8.73 7.28
N ASN A 47 16.87 8.02 8.28
CA ASN A 47 17.71 8.53 9.35
C ASN A 47 18.75 7.46 9.67
N SER A 48 20.04 7.79 9.48
CA SER A 48 21.17 6.87 9.67
C SER A 48 21.35 6.37 11.09
N LYS A 49 20.69 6.98 12.08
CA LYS A 49 20.72 6.57 13.49
C LYS A 49 19.71 5.49 13.84
N ARG A 50 18.87 5.08 12.90
CA ARG A 50 17.78 4.10 13.07
C ARG A 50 17.83 3.04 11.98
N SER A 51 17.38 1.85 12.30
CA SER A 51 17.16 0.80 11.31
C SER A 51 16.09 1.20 10.27
N PRO A 52 16.10 0.59 9.07
CA PRO A 52 15.03 0.80 8.09
C PRO A 52 13.63 0.55 8.64
N ARG A 53 13.48 -0.46 9.51
CA ARG A 53 12.23 -0.77 10.22
C ARG A 53 11.76 0.40 11.07
N GLU A 54 12.62 0.88 11.97
CA GLU A 54 12.30 2.00 12.86
C GLU A 54 11.95 3.27 12.09
N ASN A 55 12.64 3.52 10.95
CA ASN A 55 12.34 4.67 10.11
C ASN A 55 10.93 4.61 9.50
N VAL A 56 10.52 3.47 8.92
CA VAL A 56 9.18 3.35 8.33
C VAL A 56 8.08 3.29 9.39
N GLU A 57 8.33 2.65 10.53
CA GLU A 57 7.37 2.59 11.65
C GLU A 57 7.15 3.98 12.25
N LEU A 58 8.20 4.76 12.49
CA LEU A 58 8.09 6.12 13.00
C LEU A 58 7.36 7.05 12.01
N ALA A 59 7.71 6.96 10.72
CA ALA A 59 7.03 7.75 9.69
C ALA A 59 5.54 7.39 9.60
N SER A 60 5.22 6.10 9.70
CA SER A 60 3.84 5.61 9.75
C SER A 60 3.08 6.17 10.96
N GLN A 61 3.70 6.18 12.15
CA GLN A 61 3.11 6.75 13.36
C GLN A 61 2.83 8.25 13.20
N ILE A 62 3.77 9.01 12.62
CA ILE A 62 3.58 10.44 12.35
C ILE A 62 2.40 10.65 11.39
N LEU A 63 2.29 9.88 10.31
CA LEU A 63 1.13 10.01 9.41
C LEU A 63 -0.19 9.70 10.11
N GLN A 64 -0.26 8.63 10.90
CA GLN A 64 -1.47 8.27 11.65
C GLN A 64 -1.91 9.35 12.66
N GLN A 65 -0.98 10.16 13.17
CA GLN A 65 -1.31 11.26 14.07
C GLN A 65 -1.80 12.52 13.36
N GLN A 66 -1.43 12.71 12.09
CA GLN A 66 -1.68 13.95 11.33
C GLN A 66 -2.79 13.82 10.30
N PHE A 67 -3.11 12.58 9.89
CA PHE A 67 -4.09 12.29 8.86
C PHE A 67 -5.09 11.24 9.34
N ASP A 68 -6.30 11.29 8.79
CA ASP A 68 -7.30 10.26 9.03
C ASP A 68 -6.95 9.01 8.20
N VAL A 69 -6.22 8.08 8.81
CA VAL A 69 -5.78 6.83 8.19
C VAL A 69 -6.84 5.76 8.40
N LEU A 70 -7.42 5.27 7.30
CA LEU A 70 -8.43 4.21 7.33
C LEU A 70 -7.80 2.83 7.50
N LEU A 71 -6.70 2.58 6.79
CA LEU A 71 -5.97 1.32 6.77
C LEU A 71 -4.48 1.61 6.62
N TYR A 72 -3.65 0.84 7.30
CA TYR A 72 -2.22 0.85 7.07
C TYR A 72 -1.63 -0.52 7.38
N GLY A 73 -0.58 -0.87 6.66
CA GLY A 73 0.07 -2.15 6.91
C GLY A 73 1.31 -2.34 6.07
N TRP A 74 2.17 -3.25 6.50
CA TRP A 74 3.36 -3.62 5.76
C TRP A 74 2.99 -4.17 4.37
N SER A 75 3.91 -3.96 3.43
CA SER A 75 3.85 -4.61 2.13
C SER A 75 4.55 -5.96 2.21
N LEU A 76 3.84 -6.92 2.79
CA LEU A 76 4.33 -8.27 3.14
C LEU A 76 5.02 -9.00 1.97
N ALA A 77 4.49 -8.86 0.75
CA ALA A 77 5.06 -9.47 -0.45
C ALA A 77 6.42 -8.87 -0.90
N LEU A 78 6.83 -7.75 -0.31
CA LEU A 78 8.10 -7.09 -0.60
C LEU A 78 9.17 -7.36 0.47
N LEU A 79 8.80 -7.93 1.62
CA LEU A 79 9.76 -8.39 2.61
C LEU A 79 10.47 -9.66 2.13
N PRO A 80 11.76 -9.86 2.46
CA PRO A 80 12.64 -8.96 3.22
C PRO A 80 13.28 -7.81 2.41
N ASP A 81 13.07 -7.80 1.09
CA ASP A 81 13.84 -6.96 0.16
C ASP A 81 13.57 -5.45 0.29
N LYS A 82 12.35 -5.08 0.73
CA LYS A 82 11.96 -3.68 0.93
C LYS A 82 11.13 -3.50 2.19
N HIS A 83 11.50 -2.50 2.99
CA HIS A 83 10.78 -2.07 4.17
C HIS A 83 9.81 -0.99 3.77
N LEU A 84 8.53 -1.34 3.73
CA LEU A 84 7.48 -0.46 3.22
C LEU A 84 6.19 -0.69 4.00
N ILE A 85 5.59 0.40 4.46
CA ILE A 85 4.25 0.44 5.03
C ILE A 85 3.39 1.29 4.10
N SER A 86 2.26 0.75 3.66
CA SER A 86 1.28 1.52 2.88
C SER A 86 0.16 2.04 3.76
N HIS A 87 -0.41 3.18 3.38
CA HIS A 87 -1.51 3.85 4.07
C HIS A 87 -2.62 4.20 3.08
N PHE A 88 -3.85 4.13 3.56
CA PHE A 88 -5.05 4.61 2.89
C PHE A 88 -5.66 5.72 3.74
N LEU A 89 -5.83 6.92 3.17
CA LEU A 89 -6.42 8.05 3.89
C LEU A 89 -7.90 8.17 3.58
N ALA A 90 -8.66 8.64 4.57
CA ALA A 90 -10.04 9.08 4.35
C ALA A 90 -10.08 10.22 3.33
N ASP A 91 -11.21 10.34 2.63
CA ASP A 91 -11.49 11.39 1.63
C ASP A 91 -10.45 11.50 0.49
N THR A 92 -9.67 10.44 0.26
CA THR A 92 -8.76 10.33 -0.88
C THR A 92 -9.20 9.20 -1.82
N PRO A 93 -8.96 9.32 -3.14
CA PRO A 93 -9.15 8.20 -4.06
C PRO A 93 -8.34 6.98 -3.60
N ILE A 94 -8.97 5.82 -3.59
CA ILE A 94 -8.35 4.55 -3.15
C ILE A 94 -7.08 4.16 -3.93
N PHE A 95 -6.94 4.68 -5.16
CA PHE A 95 -5.76 4.46 -5.97
C PHE A 95 -4.54 5.26 -5.50
N TRP A 96 -4.76 6.35 -4.76
CA TRP A 96 -3.72 7.22 -4.21
C TRP A 96 -3.24 6.73 -2.85
N TRP A 97 -3.12 5.41 -2.67
CA TRP A 97 -2.49 4.88 -1.47
C TRP A 97 -1.06 5.44 -1.37
N ILE A 98 -0.59 5.55 -0.13
CA ILE A 98 0.69 6.17 0.19
C ILE A 98 1.62 5.07 0.64
N ASP A 99 2.76 4.92 -0.03
CA ASP A 99 3.79 3.97 0.32
C ASP A 99 4.95 4.70 0.99
N ILE A 100 5.16 4.47 2.28
CA ILE A 100 6.37 4.94 2.99
C ILE A 100 7.39 3.81 2.99
N ALA A 101 8.54 4.07 2.40
CA ALA A 101 9.63 3.13 2.29
C ALA A 101 10.92 3.66 2.92
N CYS A 102 11.76 2.74 3.39
CA CYS A 102 13.17 2.99 3.66
C CYS A 102 13.98 1.98 2.87
N LEU A 103 15.10 2.41 2.30
CA LEU A 103 16.02 1.49 1.63
C LEU A 103 16.62 0.54 2.66
N GLN A 104 16.80 -0.72 2.27
CA GLN A 104 17.50 -1.70 3.08
C GLN A 104 18.95 -1.25 3.27
N ASP A 105 19.43 -1.40 4.50
CA ASP A 105 20.80 -1.15 4.89
C ASP A 105 21.40 -2.46 5.42
N ASP A 106 22.48 -2.93 4.79
CA ASP A 106 23.14 -4.20 5.10
C ASP A 106 23.68 -4.27 6.55
N HIS A 107 23.79 -3.13 7.25
CA HIS A 107 24.14 -3.11 8.68
C HIS A 107 23.02 -3.64 9.58
N TYR A 108 21.77 -3.68 9.10
CA TYR A 108 20.61 -4.10 9.88
C TYR A 108 20.02 -5.38 9.32
N ALA A 109 19.57 -6.26 10.23
CA ALA A 109 18.85 -7.46 9.82
C ALA A 109 17.58 -7.07 9.04
N PRO A 110 17.24 -7.81 7.96
CA PRO A 110 16.00 -7.58 7.25
C PRO A 110 14.80 -7.87 8.16
N VAL A 111 13.67 -7.25 7.86
CA VAL A 111 12.40 -7.60 8.51
C VAL A 111 11.81 -8.81 7.80
N LEU A 112 11.52 -9.86 8.57
CA LEU A 112 10.95 -11.09 8.08
C LEU A 112 9.43 -11.07 8.25
N ARG A 113 8.72 -11.73 7.33
CA ARG A 113 7.24 -11.80 7.32
C ARG A 113 6.64 -12.21 8.66
N HIS A 114 7.27 -13.15 9.37
CA HIS A 114 6.77 -13.69 10.65
C HIS A 114 6.99 -12.75 11.84
N GLU A 115 7.76 -11.68 11.68
CA GLU A 115 8.01 -10.66 12.71
C GLU A 115 7.00 -9.51 12.64
N VAL A 116 6.11 -9.54 11.65
CA VAL A 116 5.08 -8.54 11.39
C VAL A 116 3.72 -9.17 11.63
N ASP A 117 3.03 -8.66 12.65
CA ASP A 117 1.62 -8.97 12.89
C ASP A 117 0.77 -8.03 12.04
N GLN A 118 0.07 -8.60 11.06
CA GLN A 118 -0.79 -7.85 10.13
C GLN A 118 -1.91 -8.76 9.64
N ASP A 119 -3.11 -8.19 9.53
CA ASP A 119 -4.26 -8.84 8.91
C ASP A 119 -4.00 -9.08 7.41
N ASP A 120 -4.03 -10.35 7.02
CA ASP A 120 -3.87 -10.80 5.64
C ASP A 120 -4.91 -10.18 4.69
N ASN A 121 -6.08 -9.77 5.19
CA ASN A 121 -7.11 -9.10 4.42
C ASN A 121 -6.65 -7.75 3.85
N GLU A 122 -5.78 -7.02 4.57
CA GLU A 122 -5.21 -5.78 4.06
C GLU A 122 -4.32 -6.03 2.84
N HIS A 123 -3.57 -7.14 2.86
CA HIS A 123 -2.76 -7.53 1.72
C HIS A 123 -3.63 -7.88 0.52
N ILE A 124 -4.71 -8.64 0.73
CA ILE A 124 -5.71 -8.99 -0.29
C ILE A 124 -6.33 -7.72 -0.89
N ALA A 125 -6.71 -6.75 -0.07
CA ALA A 125 -7.25 -5.47 -0.53
C ALA A 125 -6.26 -4.71 -1.42
N LYS A 126 -4.99 -4.62 -1.03
CA LYS A 126 -3.94 -3.99 -1.87
C LYS A 126 -3.79 -4.69 -3.23
N LEU A 127 -3.76 -6.02 -3.24
CA LEU A 127 -3.67 -6.80 -4.49
C LEU A 127 -4.87 -6.54 -5.41
N TRP A 128 -6.06 -6.42 -4.84
CA TRP A 128 -7.27 -6.08 -5.59
C TRP A 128 -7.21 -4.69 -6.20
N ILE A 129 -6.81 -3.68 -5.42
CA ILE A 129 -6.68 -2.31 -5.95
C ILE A 129 -5.60 -2.28 -7.04
N MET A 130 -4.48 -3.00 -6.86
CA MET A 130 -3.44 -3.12 -7.89
C MET A 130 -3.97 -3.78 -9.17
N ASN A 131 -4.80 -4.83 -9.06
CA ASN A 131 -5.47 -5.46 -10.20
C ASN A 131 -6.40 -4.48 -10.93
N ALA A 132 -7.20 -3.72 -10.18
CA ALA A 132 -8.08 -2.70 -10.72
C ALA A 132 -7.31 -1.60 -11.47
N LYS A 133 -6.21 -1.08 -10.89
CA LYS A 133 -5.32 -0.11 -11.57
C LYS A 133 -4.84 -0.64 -12.92
N HIS A 134 -4.36 -1.89 -12.94
CA HIS A 134 -3.82 -2.49 -14.16
C HIS A 134 -4.88 -2.72 -15.23
N TYR A 135 -6.08 -3.16 -14.84
CA TYR A 135 -7.19 -3.28 -15.78
C TYR A 135 -7.58 -1.92 -16.37
N LEU A 136 -7.73 -0.89 -15.54
CA LEU A 136 -8.11 0.46 -16.01
C LEU A 136 -7.07 1.03 -16.98
N ARG A 137 -5.79 0.67 -16.79
CA ARG A 137 -4.70 0.97 -17.73
C ARG A 137 -4.63 0.04 -18.95
N SER A 138 -5.57 -0.91 -19.09
CA SER A 138 -5.57 -1.94 -20.14
C SER A 138 -4.26 -2.75 -20.21
N THR A 139 -3.69 -3.05 -19.03
CA THR A 139 -2.46 -3.83 -18.89
C THR A 139 -2.73 -5.15 -18.18
N ASP A 140 -2.14 -6.25 -18.68
CA ASP A 140 -2.21 -7.54 -17.98
C ASP A 140 -1.16 -7.58 -16.86
N SER A 141 -1.64 -7.76 -15.62
CA SER A 141 -0.79 -7.88 -14.43
C SER A 141 -1.07 -9.16 -13.63
N ARG A 142 -1.88 -10.08 -14.16
CA ARG A 142 -2.32 -11.28 -13.44
C ARG A 142 -1.16 -12.10 -12.91
N LEU A 143 -0.11 -12.29 -13.73
CA LEU A 143 1.08 -13.02 -13.31
C LEU A 143 1.80 -12.31 -12.16
N LYS A 144 1.92 -10.98 -12.23
CA LYS A 144 2.55 -10.17 -11.18
C LYS A 144 1.77 -10.25 -9.87
N ILE A 145 0.44 -10.12 -9.92
CA ILE A 145 -0.45 -10.24 -8.75
C ILE A 145 -0.34 -11.64 -8.15
N LYS A 146 -0.35 -12.69 -8.98
CA LYS A 146 -0.20 -14.07 -8.54
C LYS A 146 1.12 -14.31 -7.81
N LEU A 147 2.22 -13.75 -8.31
CA LEU A 147 3.52 -13.86 -7.65
C LEU A 147 3.55 -13.13 -6.30
N LEU A 148 2.95 -11.95 -6.20
CA LEU A 148 2.88 -11.21 -4.94
C LEU A 148 2.01 -11.93 -3.90
N TYR A 149 0.87 -12.48 -4.34
CA TYR A 149 0.01 -13.31 -3.49
C TYR A 149 0.77 -14.54 -2.96
N ALA A 150 1.43 -15.28 -3.84
CA ALA A 150 2.17 -16.49 -3.47
C ALA A 150 3.33 -16.21 -2.49
N LYS A 151 3.91 -15.00 -2.52
CA LYS A 151 4.94 -14.61 -1.53
C LYS A 151 4.41 -14.51 -0.10
N VAL A 152 3.12 -14.20 0.08
CA VAL A 152 2.52 -14.04 1.41
C VAL A 152 1.86 -15.35 1.88
N PHE A 153 1.14 -16.02 0.99
CA PHE A 153 0.32 -17.20 1.32
C PHE A 153 0.97 -18.53 0.91
N GLY A 154 2.15 -18.49 0.27
CA GLY A 154 2.81 -19.66 -0.32
C GLY A 154 2.10 -20.18 -1.57
N ASP A 155 2.46 -21.40 -2.00
CA ASP A 155 1.73 -22.15 -3.05
C ASP A 155 0.44 -22.79 -2.51
N SER A 156 0.11 -22.60 -1.23
CA SER A 156 -0.93 -23.34 -0.53
C SER A 156 -2.32 -22.87 -0.94
N PRO A 157 -3.15 -23.72 -1.58
CA PRO A 157 -4.54 -23.42 -1.81
C PRO A 157 -5.30 -23.79 -0.54
N TYR A 158 -5.36 -22.92 0.46
CA TYR A 158 -6.51 -23.02 1.36
C TYR A 158 -7.75 -22.73 0.50
N PRO A 159 -8.81 -23.54 0.58
CA PRO A 159 -9.99 -23.35 -0.27
C PRO A 159 -10.59 -21.93 -0.14
N GLY A 160 -10.51 -21.32 1.05
CA GLY A 160 -10.92 -19.93 1.29
C GLY A 160 -10.01 -18.90 0.63
N ASP A 161 -8.69 -19.15 0.65
CA ASP A 161 -7.65 -18.30 0.07
C ASP A 161 -7.71 -18.29 -1.47
N VAL A 162 -7.98 -19.44 -2.09
CA VAL A 162 -8.19 -19.55 -3.55
C VAL A 162 -9.50 -18.89 -3.98
N MET A 163 -10.56 -18.97 -3.17
CA MET A 163 -11.80 -18.24 -3.44
C MET A 163 -11.59 -16.74 -3.31
N ALA A 164 -10.91 -16.27 -2.26
CA ALA A 164 -10.57 -14.85 -2.11
C ALA A 164 -9.66 -14.34 -3.23
N PHE A 165 -8.66 -15.12 -3.65
CA PHE A 165 -7.75 -14.75 -4.76
C PHE A 165 -8.46 -14.74 -6.12
N ASN A 166 -9.28 -15.75 -6.42
CA ASN A 166 -10.08 -15.75 -7.64
C ASN A 166 -11.15 -14.66 -7.58
N GLU A 167 -11.75 -14.36 -6.42
CA GLU A 167 -12.57 -13.16 -6.26
C GLU A 167 -11.74 -11.90 -6.51
N VAL A 168 -10.51 -11.77 -6.01
CA VAL A 168 -9.66 -10.61 -6.32
C VAL A 168 -9.42 -10.44 -7.84
N LEU A 169 -9.27 -11.55 -8.56
CA LEU A 169 -9.02 -11.55 -10.00
C LEU A 169 -10.29 -11.46 -10.86
N ASP A 170 -11.41 -12.01 -10.39
CA ASP A 170 -12.67 -12.21 -11.12
C ASP A 170 -13.80 -11.28 -10.65
N SER A 171 -13.70 -10.67 -9.45
CA SER A 171 -14.73 -9.77 -8.89
C SER A 171 -14.84 -8.46 -9.63
N ILE A 172 -13.91 -8.16 -10.53
CA ILE A 172 -13.99 -6.94 -11.30
C ILE A 172 -14.92 -7.14 -12.50
N ASP A 173 -16.21 -7.07 -12.19
CA ASP A 173 -17.33 -6.94 -13.12
C ASP A 173 -17.54 -5.45 -13.43
N PHE A 174 -16.84 -4.97 -14.46
CA PHE A 174 -16.67 -3.54 -14.77
C PHE A 174 -17.93 -2.85 -15.31
N ASP A 175 -18.97 -3.59 -15.71
CA ASP A 175 -20.26 -3.03 -16.17
C ASP A 175 -21.07 -2.38 -15.04
N ARG A 176 -20.59 -2.46 -13.79
CA ARG A 176 -21.31 -2.01 -12.58
C ARG A 176 -20.55 -0.99 -11.73
N LEU A 177 -19.40 -0.50 -12.20
CA LEU A 177 -18.49 0.34 -11.42
C LEU A 177 -18.99 1.76 -11.13
N ASP A 178 -19.99 2.25 -11.87
CA ASP A 178 -20.34 3.68 -11.89
C ASP A 178 -21.20 4.16 -10.70
N SER A 179 -21.68 3.26 -9.83
CA SER A 179 -22.48 3.67 -8.64
C SER A 179 -22.50 2.71 -7.46
N ARG A 180 -22.04 1.46 -7.64
CA ARG A 180 -22.05 0.42 -6.58
C ARG A 180 -20.68 0.10 -6.01
N PHE A 181 -19.63 0.81 -6.46
CA PHE A 181 -18.26 0.63 -5.98
C PHE A 181 -18.13 0.97 -4.50
N SER A 182 -18.71 2.10 -4.07
CA SER A 182 -18.89 2.48 -2.67
C SER A 182 -19.53 1.36 -1.85
N ASP A 183 -20.63 0.80 -2.33
CA ASP A 183 -21.45 -0.13 -1.55
C ASP A 183 -20.84 -1.53 -1.46
N ARG A 184 -20.22 -2.02 -2.54
CA ARG A 184 -19.49 -3.30 -2.50
C ARG A 184 -18.20 -3.19 -1.71
N TYR A 185 -17.48 -2.07 -1.79
CA TYR A 185 -16.33 -1.80 -0.94
C TYR A 185 -16.76 -1.73 0.53
N LEU A 186 -17.80 -0.96 0.86
CA LEU A 186 -18.38 -0.93 2.20
C LEU A 186 -18.83 -2.32 2.66
N GLN A 187 -19.40 -3.15 1.80
CA GLN A 187 -19.77 -4.52 2.15
C GLN A 187 -18.57 -5.44 2.37
N VAL A 188 -17.51 -5.31 1.56
CA VAL A 188 -16.25 -6.04 1.78
C VAL A 188 -15.62 -5.57 3.09
N MET A 189 -15.45 -4.26 3.29
CA MET A 189 -14.94 -3.67 4.52
C MET A 189 -15.78 -4.04 5.76
N GLN A 190 -17.11 -4.04 5.66
CA GLN A 190 -18.02 -4.45 6.74
C GLN A 190 -17.94 -5.95 7.05
N ARG A 191 -17.72 -6.79 6.03
CA ARG A 191 -17.49 -8.24 6.24
C ARG A 191 -16.13 -8.52 6.85
N LEU A 192 -15.12 -7.73 6.49
CA LEU A 192 -13.78 -7.81 7.06
C LEU A 192 -13.73 -7.33 8.53
N GLN A 193 -14.62 -6.39 8.92
CA GLN A 193 -14.73 -5.89 10.30
C GLN A 193 -15.62 -6.76 11.23
N GLY A 194 -16.26 -7.80 10.70
CA GLY A 194 -17.28 -8.61 11.42
C GLY A 194 -16.90 -10.06 11.69
N LEU A 195 -15.63 -10.44 11.47
CA LEU A 195 -15.03 -11.74 11.80
C LEU A 195 -13.93 -11.53 12.87
#